data_AF-A0A4V1SKB6-F1
#
_entry.id   AF-A0A4V1SKB6-F1
#
_cell.length_a   1.000
_cell.length_b   1.000
_cell.length_c   1.000
_cell.angle_alpha   90.00
_cell.angle_beta   90.00
_cell.angle_gamma   90.00
#
_symmetry.space_group_name_H-M   'P 1'
#
loop_
_entity.id
_entity.type
_entity.pdbx_description
1 polymer ?
#
loop_
_entity_poly.entity_id
_entity_poly.type
_entity_poly.pdbx_seq_one_letter_code
_entity_poly.pdbx_strand_id
1 'polypeptide(L)'
;MIDEERIRSEAEGFVMLGLYEEAMELVEGLPMEVRSTPSVLRIRLACVMAAKRFDLAQEIARLLAAGSKTDAQFAARVLHELAAIHYLSGKANLAKDVIATAIAAYPEERQSFLDDPHLKHLF
;
A
#
# COMPACT_ATOMS: atom_id res chain seq x y z
N MET A 1 -15.18 9.10 -24.43
CA MET A 1 -15.13 7.91 -23.57
C MET A 1 -13.73 7.86 -23.02
N ILE A 2 -13.56 7.89 -21.70
CA ILE A 2 -12.24 7.77 -21.08
C ILE A 2 -11.80 6.31 -21.27
N ASP A 3 -10.61 6.11 -21.83
CA ASP A 3 -10.01 4.78 -21.97
C ASP A 3 -9.30 4.42 -20.66
N GLU A 4 -10.07 3.84 -19.74
CA GLU A 4 -9.64 3.47 -18.39
C GLU A 4 -8.46 2.50 -18.39
N GLU A 5 -8.44 1.56 -19.34
CA GLU A 5 -7.39 0.57 -19.50
C GLU A 5 -6.06 1.24 -19.89
N ARG A 6 -6.11 2.14 -20.88
CA ARG A 6 -4.95 2.91 -21.31
C ARG A 6 -4.39 3.77 -20.19
N ILE A 7 -5.25 4.51 -19.48
CA ILE A 7 -4.80 5.39 -18.37
C ILE A 7 -4.15 4.56 -17.26
N ARG A 8 -4.74 3.42 -16.91
CA ARG A 8 -4.18 2.55 -15.88
C ARG A 8 -2.80 2.02 -16.29
N SER A 9 -2.67 1.50 -17.51
CA SER A 9 -1.40 0.99 -18.03
C SER A 9 -0.32 2.07 -18.06
N GLU A 10 -0.68 3.30 -18.44
CA GLU A 10 0.23 4.45 -18.45
C GLU A 10 0.68 4.83 -17.02
N ALA A 11 -0.26 4.87 -16.06
CA ALA A 11 0.05 5.17 -14.67
C ALA A 11 0.92 4.06 -14.01
N GLU A 12 0.70 2.79 -14.33
CA GLU A 12 1.59 1.69 -13.91
C GLU A 12 3.02 1.90 -14.46
N GLY A 13 3.15 2.31 -15.72
CA GLY A 13 4.43 2.67 -16.32
C GLY A 13 5.13 3.80 -15.57
N PHE A 14 4.41 4.86 -15.19
CA PHE A 14 4.96 5.94 -14.37
C PHE A 14 5.41 5.47 -12.97
N VAL A 15 4.63 4.61 -12.30
CA VAL A 15 5.06 4.01 -11.02
C VAL A 15 6.35 3.21 -11.17
N MET A 16 6.49 2.42 -12.25
CA MET A 16 7.71 1.65 -12.51
C MET A 16 8.93 2.55 -12.75
N LEU A 17 8.73 3.76 -13.28
CA LEU A 17 9.78 4.76 -13.50
C LEU A 17 10.04 5.66 -12.28
N GLY A 18 9.29 5.49 -11.19
CA GLY A 18 9.37 6.34 -10.00
C GLY A 18 8.72 7.73 -10.16
N LEU A 19 7.95 7.92 -11.23
CA LEU A 19 7.21 9.15 -11.55
C LEU A 19 5.85 9.15 -10.83
N TYR A 20 5.90 9.20 -9.50
CA TYR A 20 4.72 8.99 -8.66
C TYR A 20 3.69 10.13 -8.71
N GLU A 21 4.13 11.35 -8.98
CA GLU A 21 3.24 12.51 -9.08
C GLU A 21 2.41 12.43 -10.37
N GLU A 22 3.05 12.11 -11.49
CA GLU A 22 2.41 11.91 -12.79
C GLU A 22 1.46 10.71 -12.77
N ALA A 23 1.88 9.60 -12.15
CA ALA A 23 1.00 8.45 -11.93
C ALA A 23 -0.24 8.82 -11.11
N MET A 24 -0.08 9.62 -10.06
CA MET A 24 -1.18 10.06 -9.20
C MET A 24 -2.14 10.98 -9.95
N GLU A 25 -1.62 11.96 -10.70
CA GLU A 25 -2.45 12.88 -11.49
C GLU A 25 -3.32 12.12 -12.49
N LEU A 26 -2.75 11.13 -13.18
CA LEU A 26 -3.50 10.29 -14.12
C LEU A 26 -4.67 9.56 -13.45
N VAL A 27 -4.41 8.87 -12.33
CA VAL A 27 -5.46 8.05 -11.69
C VAL A 27 -6.47 8.89 -10.93
N GLU A 28 -6.11 10.08 -10.44
CA GLU A 28 -7.06 10.99 -9.80
C GLU A 28 -8.03 11.65 -10.80
N GLY A 29 -7.69 11.65 -12.09
CA GLY A 29 -8.59 12.05 -13.18
C GLY A 29 -9.67 11.02 -13.55
N LEU A 30 -9.60 9.79 -13.02
CA LEU A 30 -10.58 8.73 -13.29
C LEU A 30 -11.89 8.93 -12.50
N PRO A 31 -13.03 8.41 -12.99
CA PRO A 31 -14.28 8.37 -12.22
C PRO A 31 -14.09 7.72 -10.84
N MET A 32 -14.89 8.15 -9.85
CA MET A 32 -14.73 7.69 -8.46
C MET A 32 -14.86 6.17 -8.34
N GLU A 33 -15.77 5.58 -9.10
CA GLU A 33 -16.02 4.14 -9.13
C GLU A 33 -14.77 3.38 -9.61
N VAL A 34 -14.12 3.90 -10.65
CA VAL A 34 -12.88 3.35 -11.22
C VAL A 34 -11.71 3.53 -10.24
N ARG A 35 -11.60 4.68 -9.58
CA ARG A 35 -10.55 4.96 -8.57
C ARG A 35 -10.59 4.02 -7.36
N SER A 36 -11.75 3.42 -7.10
CA SER A 36 -11.95 2.44 -6.03
C SER A 36 -11.66 0.99 -6.43
N THR A 37 -11.35 0.75 -7.71
CA THR A 37 -10.99 -0.60 -8.17
C THR A 37 -9.63 -1.04 -7.59
N PRO A 38 -9.42 -2.33 -7.31
CA PRO A 38 -8.17 -2.81 -6.73
C PRO A 38 -6.92 -2.43 -7.55
N SER A 39 -7.01 -2.48 -8.87
CA SER A 39 -5.87 -2.16 -9.75
C SER A 39 -5.44 -0.70 -9.63
N VAL A 40 -6.39 0.24 -9.57
CA VAL A 40 -6.10 1.67 -9.33
C VAL A 40 -5.67 1.92 -7.89
N LEU A 41 -6.26 1.24 -6.91
CA LEU A 41 -5.85 1.36 -5.50
C LEU A 41 -4.39 0.93 -5.29
N ARG A 42 -3.87 -0.08 -6.00
CA ARG A 42 -2.44 -0.44 -5.91
C ARG A 42 -1.51 0.67 -6.41
N ILE A 43 -1.87 1.33 -7.51
CA ILE A 43 -1.13 2.48 -8.05
C ILE A 43 -1.16 3.63 -7.03
N ARG A 44 -2.35 3.99 -6.55
CA ARG A 44 -2.53 5.04 -5.55
C ARG A 44 -1.73 4.74 -4.29
N LEU A 45 -1.72 3.48 -3.82
CA LEU A 45 -0.95 3.05 -2.66
C LEU A 45 0.55 3.32 -2.83
N ALA A 46 1.12 2.94 -3.97
CA ALA A 46 2.53 3.21 -4.28
C ALA A 46 2.82 4.72 -4.26
N CYS A 47 1.97 5.53 -4.90
CA CYS A 47 2.14 6.97 -4.95
C CYS A 47 2.06 7.64 -3.57
N VAL A 48 1.10 7.26 -2.72
CA VAL A 48 0.97 7.85 -1.37
C VAL A 48 2.08 7.40 -0.43
N MET A 49 2.60 6.17 -0.59
CA MET A 49 3.78 5.70 0.12
C MET A 49 5.02 6.54 -0.25
N ALA A 50 5.25 6.75 -1.55
CA ALA A 50 6.35 7.60 -2.04
C ALA A 50 6.25 9.05 -1.55
N ALA A 51 5.02 9.61 -1.53
CA ALA A 51 4.74 10.94 -1.00
C ALA A 51 4.73 11.03 0.53
N LYS A 52 5.06 9.94 1.25
CA LYS A 52 5.05 9.84 2.72
C LYS A 52 3.71 10.20 3.38
N ARG A 53 2.60 10.00 2.65
CA ARG A 53 1.22 10.19 3.14
C ARG A 53 0.74 8.89 3.78
N PHE A 54 1.39 8.52 4.89
CA PHE A 54 1.26 7.20 5.51
C PHE A 54 -0.14 6.87 6.04
N ASP A 55 -0.87 7.85 6.56
CA ASP A 55 -2.25 7.62 7.04
C ASP A 55 -3.15 7.16 5.89
N LEU A 56 -3.05 7.83 4.73
CA LEU A 56 -3.78 7.48 3.52
C LEU A 56 -3.30 6.14 2.94
N ALA A 57 -1.99 5.85 3.02
CA ALA A 57 -1.45 4.56 2.62
C ALA A 57 -2.08 3.41 3.43
N GLN A 58 -2.21 3.59 4.75
CA GLN A 58 -2.84 2.60 5.63
C GLN A 58 -4.34 2.43 5.32
N GLU A 59 -5.05 3.51 4.99
CA GLU A 59 -6.46 3.44 4.55
C GLU A 59 -6.61 2.66 3.25
N ILE A 60 -5.82 2.99 2.22
CA ILE A 60 -5.86 2.30 0.93
C ILE A 60 -5.47 0.82 1.08
N ALA A 61 -4.44 0.51 1.87
CA ALA A 61 -4.04 -0.86 2.14
C ALA A 61 -5.17 -1.66 2.84
N ARG A 62 -5.92 -1.05 3.76
CA ARG A 62 -7.09 -1.69 4.38
C ARG A 62 -8.20 -1.99 3.37
N LEU A 63 -8.44 -1.10 2.41
CA LEU A 63 -9.41 -1.35 1.33
C LEU A 63 -8.96 -2.52 0.44
N LEU A 64 -7.69 -2.58 0.07
CA LEU A 64 -7.13 -3.70 -0.69
C LEU A 64 -7.18 -5.02 0.08
N ALA A 65 -6.94 -4.98 1.39
CA ALA A 65 -6.98 -6.17 2.25
C ALA A 65 -8.36 -6.85 2.32
N ALA A 66 -9.44 -6.10 2.08
CA ALA A 66 -10.80 -6.64 2.00
C ALA A 66 -11.14 -7.27 0.63
N GLY A 67 -10.23 -7.16 -0.35
CA GLY A 67 -10.43 -7.65 -1.71
C GLY A 67 -10.04 -9.12 -1.91
N SER A 68 -9.29 -9.39 -2.99
CA SER A 68 -8.82 -10.75 -3.29
C SER A 68 -7.70 -11.19 -2.34
N LYS A 69 -7.42 -12.50 -2.28
CA LYS A 69 -6.25 -13.03 -1.54
C LYS A 69 -4.93 -12.39 -2.01
N THR A 70 -4.80 -12.12 -3.31
CA THR A 70 -3.63 -11.43 -3.88
C THR A 70 -3.55 -9.98 -3.43
N ASP A 71 -4.67 -9.26 -3.35
CA ASP A 71 -4.71 -7.88 -2.83
C ASP A 71 -4.37 -7.83 -1.35
N ALA A 72 -4.88 -8.78 -0.57
CA ALA A 72 -4.58 -8.89 0.85
C ALA A 72 -3.09 -9.15 1.11
N GLN A 73 -2.47 -10.05 0.33
CA GLN A 73 -1.03 -10.27 0.41
C GLN A 73 -0.24 -9.00 0.05
N PHE A 74 -0.62 -8.32 -1.04
CA PHE A 74 0.03 -7.08 -1.46
C PHE A 74 -0.09 -5.99 -0.38
N ALA A 75 -1.30 -5.76 0.14
CA ALA A 75 -1.55 -4.80 1.21
C ALA A 75 -0.76 -5.12 2.48
N ALA A 76 -0.71 -6.39 2.88
CA ALA A 76 0.05 -6.82 4.05
C ALA A 76 1.56 -6.51 3.92
N ARG A 77 2.14 -6.70 2.73
CA ARG A 77 3.55 -6.36 2.47
C ARG A 77 3.81 -4.86 2.56
N VAL A 78 2.92 -4.03 2.02
CA VAL A 78 3.05 -2.57 2.14
C VAL A 78 2.87 -2.10 3.59
N LEU A 79 1.92 -2.68 4.33
CA LEU A 79 1.73 -2.40 5.76
C LEU A 79 2.97 -2.82 6.57
N HIS A 80 3.58 -3.95 6.25
CA HIS A 80 4.84 -4.39 6.87
C HIS A 80 5.96 -3.37 6.66
N GLU A 81 6.15 -2.88 5.42
CA GLU A 81 7.11 -1.81 5.11
C GLU A 81 6.79 -0.52 5.89
N LEU A 82 5.52 -0.13 5.97
CA LEU A 82 5.08 1.03 6.72
C LEU A 82 5.37 0.88 8.23
N ALA A 83 5.20 -0.32 8.80
CA ALA A 83 5.55 -0.59 10.18
C ALA A 83 7.06 -0.38 10.42
N ALA A 84 7.91 -0.85 9.50
CA ALA A 84 9.36 -0.63 9.57
C ALA A 84 9.71 0.86 9.51
N ILE A 85 9.07 1.63 8.62
CA ILE A 85 9.26 3.09 8.54
C ILE A 85 8.86 3.77 9.85
N HIS A 86 7.72 3.41 10.45
CA HIS A 86 7.30 3.96 11.74
C HIS A 86 8.28 3.62 12.85
N TYR A 87 8.76 2.37 12.90
CA TYR A 87 9.71 1.95 13.92
C TYR A 87 11.03 2.71 13.82
N LEU A 88 11.61 2.78 12.62
CA LEU A 88 12.84 3.53 12.35
C LEU A 88 12.70 5.04 12.62
N SER A 89 11.48 5.57 12.53
CA SER A 89 11.16 6.96 12.88
C SER A 89 10.91 7.17 14.39
N GLY A 90 11.16 6.16 15.24
CA GLY A 90 10.93 6.23 16.69
C GLY A 90 9.47 6.10 17.12
N LYS A 91 8.55 5.79 16.19
CA LYS A 91 7.11 5.68 16.43
C LYS A 91 6.70 4.22 16.72
N ALA A 92 7.29 3.62 17.75
CA ALA A 92 7.17 2.19 18.03
C ALA A 92 5.70 1.71 18.23
N ASN A 93 4.85 2.50 18.88
CA ASN A 93 3.44 2.13 19.06
C ASN A 93 2.68 2.05 17.73
N LEU A 94 2.88 3.03 16.84
CA LEU A 94 2.29 2.99 15.50
C LEU A 94 2.84 1.81 14.69
N ALA A 95 4.13 1.51 14.81
CA ALA A 95 4.70 0.34 14.17
C ALA A 95 4.01 -0.96 14.62
N LYS A 96 3.74 -1.12 15.93
CA LYS A 96 2.99 -2.27 16.50
C LYS A 96 1.58 -2.39 15.95
N ASP A 97 0.86 -1.27 15.86
CA ASP A 97 -0.51 -1.27 15.35
C ASP A 97 -0.55 -1.62 13.85
N VAL A 98 0.39 -1.07 13.08
CA VAL A 98 0.49 -1.31 11.64
C VAL A 98 0.92 -2.75 11.33
N ILE A 99 1.90 -3.31 12.06
CA ILE A 99 2.32 -4.71 11.85
C ILE A 99 1.22 -5.71 12.25
N ALA A 100 0.45 -5.41 13.32
CA ALA A 100 -0.71 -6.21 13.68
C ALA A 100 -1.77 -6.18 12.56
N THR A 101 -1.97 -5.01 11.94
CA THR A 101 -2.85 -4.86 10.76
C THR A 101 -2.34 -5.67 9.56
N ALA A 102 -1.03 -5.68 9.30
CA ALA A 102 -0.43 -6.49 8.23
C ALA A 102 -0.66 -8.00 8.44
N ILE A 103 -0.43 -8.49 9.66
CA ILE A 103 -0.66 -9.89 10.02
C ILE A 103 -2.14 -10.26 9.91
N ALA A 104 -3.04 -9.38 10.35
CA ALA A 104 -4.48 -9.60 10.23
C ALA A 104 -4.95 -9.63 8.77
N ALA A 105 -4.37 -8.77 7.91
CA ALA A 105 -4.68 -8.75 6.49
C ALA A 105 -4.23 -10.02 5.77
N TYR A 106 -3.06 -10.58 6.13
CA TYR A 106 -2.55 -11.79 5.50
C TYR A 106 -1.79 -12.70 6.50
N PRO A 107 -2.50 -13.56 7.25
CA PRO A 107 -1.90 -14.35 8.34
C PRO A 107 -0.82 -15.33 7.90
N GLU A 108 -0.83 -15.77 6.64
CA GLU A 108 0.16 -16.73 6.10
C GLU A 108 1.59 -16.18 6.11
N GLU A 109 1.78 -14.86 6.05
CA GLU A 109 3.11 -14.21 6.08
C GLU A 109 3.55 -13.84 7.50
N ARG A 110 2.76 -14.19 8.54
CA ARG A 110 3.03 -13.79 9.93
C ARG A 110 4.45 -14.10 10.37
N GLN A 111 4.93 -15.33 10.14
CA GLN A 111 6.27 -15.72 10.58
C GLN A 111 7.34 -14.87 9.88
N SER A 112 7.20 -14.66 8.57
CA SER A 112 8.11 -13.79 7.82
C SER A 112 8.14 -12.36 8.36
N PHE A 113 7.00 -11.81 8.77
CA PHE A 113 6.92 -10.47 9.35
C PHE A 113 7.54 -10.36 10.75
N LEU A 114 7.44 -11.41 11.56
CA LEU A 114 8.05 -11.46 12.89
C LEU A 114 9.57 -11.68 12.84
N ASP A 115 10.05 -12.35 11.80
CA ASP A 115 11.48 -12.61 11.58
C ASP A 115 12.23 -11.42 10.97
N ASP A 116 11.53 -10.33 10.58
CA ASP A 116 12.19 -9.12 10.06
C ASP A 116 13.14 -8.53 11.13
N PRO A 117 14.45 -8.40 10.85
CA PRO A 117 15.43 -7.87 11.80
C PRO A 117 15.12 -6.46 12.33
N HIS A 118 14.41 -5.65 11.56
CA HIS A 118 13.99 -4.30 11.92
C HIS A 118 12.77 -4.31 12.85
N LEU A 119 11.91 -5.34 12.79
CA LEU A 119 10.66 -5.40 13.54
C LEU A 119 10.64 -6.44 14.67
N LYS A 120 11.57 -7.40 14.69
CA LYS A 120 11.63 -8.48 15.69
C LYS A 120 11.68 -8.00 17.15
N HIS A 121 12.07 -6.76 17.40
CA HIS A 121 12.13 -6.15 18.74
C HIS A 121 10.78 -5.61 19.22
N LEU A 122 9.76 -5.59 18.36
CA LEU A 122 8.41 -5.14 18.72
C LEU A 122 7.60 -6.20 19.49
N PHE A 123 8.08 -7.45 19.51
CA PHE A 123 7.39 -8.62 20.05
C PHE A 123 8.20 -9.32 21.15
#